data_AF-A0A401WDM5-F1
#
_entry.id   AF-A0A401WDM5-F1
#
_cell.length_a   1.000
_cell.length_b   1.000
_cell.length_c   1.000
_cell.angle_alpha   90.00
_cell.angle_beta   90.00
_cell.angle_gamma   90.00
#
_symmetry.space_group_name_H-M   'P 1'
#
loop_
_entity.id
_entity.type
_entity.pdbx_description
1 polymer ?
#
loop_
_entity_poly.entity_id
_entity_poly.type
_entity_poly.pdbx_seq_one_letter_code
_entity_poly.pdbx_strand_id
1 'polypeptide(L)'
;MAEDSTAQDRQLLHDYSRETRDPYVQRLLGELLGHVNRAEFERTAGAGGGNTRDLGQGRYTVSYAHTPDMSRGDHLAVLVHELTHVAVDQAYDSRMLNFPVPRLSAAEEERVRNETPDREEDHQNARLGRVDARRRDAFVDLVVGHVQQLLDELPSSRLPPERQRAIRTKLTDHLRARPYHEYDGVLSHLLTWADLDGADRSSAFYRSLTAMVAQAADWRAAGAVTPPRRRRGLVRRMGSALGRTLHIFRR
;
A
#
# COMPACT_ATOMS: atom_id res chain seq x y z
N MET A 1 6.16 -16.67 -27.36
CA MET A 1 5.90 -17.62 -26.25
C MET A 1 5.84 -16.80 -24.99
N ALA A 2 4.64 -16.56 -24.44
CA ALA A 2 4.51 -15.97 -23.12
C ALA A 2 4.90 -17.08 -22.13
N GLU A 3 6.17 -17.11 -21.74
CA GLU A 3 6.58 -17.88 -20.57
C GLU A 3 5.67 -17.47 -19.41
N ASP A 4 5.16 -18.47 -18.68
CA ASP A 4 4.17 -18.28 -17.62
C ASP A 4 4.73 -17.34 -16.54
N SER A 5 4.44 -16.04 -16.68
CA SER A 5 4.92 -14.98 -15.78
C SER A 5 4.52 -15.29 -14.35
N THR A 6 3.34 -15.89 -14.15
CA THR A 6 2.85 -16.32 -12.84
C THR A 6 3.80 -17.29 -12.16
N ALA A 7 4.28 -18.33 -12.86
CA ALA A 7 5.22 -19.28 -12.27
C ALA A 7 6.56 -18.60 -11.93
N GLN A 8 7.07 -17.73 -12.81
CA GLN A 8 8.33 -17.01 -12.59
C GLN A 8 8.24 -16.03 -11.41
N ASP A 9 7.17 -15.25 -11.32
CA ASP A 9 6.96 -14.24 -10.27
C ASP A 9 6.73 -14.90 -8.90
N ARG A 10 6.01 -16.03 -8.86
CA ARG A 10 5.90 -16.87 -7.66
C ARG A 10 7.26 -17.38 -7.21
N GLN A 11 8.05 -17.92 -8.14
CA GLN A 11 9.38 -18.41 -7.83
C GLN A 11 10.27 -17.28 -7.29
N LEU A 12 10.22 -16.10 -7.90
CA LEU A 12 10.97 -14.92 -7.47
C LEU A 12 10.62 -14.49 -6.03
N LEU A 13 9.34 -14.49 -5.65
CA LEU A 13 8.89 -14.21 -4.28
C LEU A 13 9.35 -15.27 -3.28
N HIS A 14 9.28 -16.54 -3.66
CA HIS A 14 9.78 -17.64 -2.84
C HIS A 14 11.31 -17.58 -2.65
N ASP A 15 12.05 -17.22 -3.71
CA ASP A 15 13.49 -17.00 -3.64
C ASP A 15 13.82 -15.86 -2.68
N TYR A 16 13.13 -14.72 -2.83
CA TYR A 16 13.32 -13.59 -1.93
C TYR A 16 13.07 -13.95 -0.46
N SER A 17 12.00 -14.71 -0.18
CA SER A 17 11.68 -15.20 1.17
C SER A 17 12.78 -16.09 1.77
N ARG A 18 13.46 -16.91 0.95
CA ARG A 18 14.58 -17.76 1.39
C ARG A 18 15.88 -16.97 1.59
N GLU A 19 16.09 -15.92 0.81
CA GLU A 19 17.30 -15.12 0.81
C GLU A 19 17.33 -14.08 1.93
N THR A 20 16.19 -13.42 2.20
CA THR A 20 16.15 -12.34 3.18
C THR A 20 16.49 -12.85 4.58
N ARG A 21 17.29 -12.07 5.29
CA ARG A 21 17.64 -12.30 6.70
C ARG A 21 16.96 -11.31 7.63
N ASP A 22 16.09 -10.44 7.10
CA ASP A 22 15.34 -9.53 7.94
C ASP A 22 14.08 -10.21 8.50
N PRO A 23 13.91 -10.27 9.84
CA PRO A 23 12.76 -10.94 10.43
C PRO A 23 11.42 -10.26 10.13
N TYR A 24 11.40 -8.94 9.90
CA TYR A 24 10.18 -8.21 9.54
C TYR A 24 9.79 -8.49 8.09
N VAL A 25 10.76 -8.55 7.19
CA VAL A 25 10.53 -8.95 5.79
C VAL A 25 10.09 -10.41 5.71
N GLN A 26 10.74 -11.32 6.45
CA GLN A 26 10.33 -12.72 6.53
C GLN A 26 8.88 -12.87 7.01
N ARG A 27 8.48 -12.10 8.03
CA ARG A 27 7.09 -12.09 8.52
C ARG A 27 6.13 -11.60 7.44
N LEU A 28 6.45 -10.48 6.77
CA LEU A 28 5.65 -9.95 5.66
C LEU A 28 5.51 -10.99 4.54
N LEU A 29 6.62 -11.54 4.05
CA LEU A 29 6.60 -12.53 2.97
C LEU A 29 5.89 -13.82 3.39
N GLY A 30 5.99 -14.24 4.65
CA GLY A 30 5.27 -15.40 5.17
C GLY A 30 3.74 -15.23 5.08
N GLU A 31 3.24 -14.04 5.36
CA GLU A 31 1.83 -13.69 5.15
C GLU A 31 1.49 -13.65 3.65
N LEU A 32 2.23 -12.86 2.86
CA LEU A 32 1.92 -12.63 1.45
C LEU A 32 2.00 -13.91 0.60
N LEU A 33 2.95 -14.80 0.89
CA LEU A 33 3.06 -16.09 0.21
C LEU A 33 1.87 -17.01 0.49
N GLY A 34 1.16 -16.83 1.62
CA GLY A 34 -0.13 -17.50 1.87
C GLY A 34 -1.23 -17.11 0.87
N HIS A 35 -1.06 -15.98 0.18
CA HIS A 35 -2.00 -15.46 -0.82
C HIS A 35 -1.54 -15.64 -2.26
N VAL A 36 -0.28 -16.04 -2.50
CA VAL A 36 0.31 -16.02 -3.85
C VAL A 36 -0.41 -16.92 -4.87
N ASN A 37 -1.02 -18.03 -4.42
CA ASN A 37 -1.80 -18.93 -5.28
C ASN A 37 -3.18 -18.40 -5.63
N ARG A 38 -3.61 -17.29 -5.02
CA ARG A 38 -4.86 -16.59 -5.32
C ARG A 38 -4.67 -15.55 -6.42
N ALA A 39 -3.43 -15.19 -6.74
CA ALA A 39 -3.09 -14.18 -7.72
C ALA A 39 -2.55 -14.79 -9.02
N GLU A 40 -3.04 -14.29 -10.15
CA GLU A 40 -2.45 -14.44 -11.47
C GLU A 40 -1.65 -13.18 -11.80
N PHE A 41 -0.41 -13.35 -12.26
CA PHE A 41 0.50 -12.23 -12.52
C PHE A 41 0.59 -11.94 -14.02
N GLU A 42 0.25 -10.71 -14.38
CA GLU A 42 0.25 -10.20 -15.75
C GLU A 42 1.27 -9.08 -15.91
N ARG A 43 2.38 -9.37 -16.60
CA ARG A 43 3.39 -8.37 -16.96
C ARG A 43 2.89 -7.56 -18.15
N THR A 44 2.81 -6.24 -18.00
CA THR A 44 2.51 -5.31 -19.10
C THR A 44 3.77 -4.57 -19.53
N ALA A 45 3.92 -4.34 -20.84
CA ALA A 45 5.04 -3.57 -21.35
C ALA A 45 4.84 -2.07 -21.05
N GLY A 46 5.89 -1.39 -20.61
CA GLY A 46 5.90 0.06 -20.40
C GLY A 46 6.38 0.47 -19.02
N ALA A 47 6.14 1.73 -18.67
CA ALA A 47 6.42 2.28 -17.35
C ALA A 47 5.09 2.56 -16.63
N GLY A 48 5.00 2.19 -15.36
CA GLY A 48 3.78 2.35 -14.57
C GLY A 48 3.85 1.64 -13.21
N GLY A 49 2.80 1.82 -12.41
CA GLY A 49 2.60 1.04 -11.18
C GLY A 49 2.01 -0.33 -11.46
N GLY A 50 1.68 -1.07 -10.40
CA GLY A 50 0.83 -2.24 -10.49
C GLY A 50 -0.64 -1.90 -10.24
N ASN A 51 -1.48 -2.88 -10.49
CA ASN A 51 -2.89 -2.86 -10.17
C ASN A 51 -3.34 -4.27 -9.77
N THR A 52 -4.08 -4.34 -8.67
CA THR A 52 -4.73 -5.57 -8.21
C THR A 52 -6.22 -5.49 -8.50
N ARG A 53 -6.78 -6.54 -9.08
CA ARG A 53 -8.21 -6.67 -9.36
C ARG A 53 -8.75 -7.93 -8.70
N ASP A 54 -9.83 -7.79 -7.93
CA ASP A 54 -10.61 -8.93 -7.44
C ASP A 54 -11.45 -9.51 -8.58
N LEU A 55 -11.33 -10.82 -8.80
CA LEU A 55 -12.11 -11.59 -9.78
C LEU A 55 -13.30 -12.32 -9.15
N GLY A 56 -13.47 -12.19 -7.83
CA GLY A 56 -14.43 -12.94 -7.04
C GLY A 56 -13.91 -14.31 -6.62
N GLN A 57 -14.63 -14.93 -5.68
CA GLN A 57 -14.29 -16.27 -5.14
C GLN A 57 -12.88 -16.37 -4.55
N GLY A 58 -12.31 -15.23 -4.11
CA GLY A 58 -10.96 -15.16 -3.54
C GLY A 58 -9.84 -15.34 -4.55
N ARG A 59 -10.09 -15.03 -5.83
CA ARG A 59 -9.10 -15.00 -6.92
C ARG A 59 -8.86 -13.56 -7.36
N TYR A 60 -7.63 -13.28 -7.79
CA TYR A 60 -7.15 -11.95 -8.12
C TYR A 60 -6.30 -11.97 -9.38
N THR A 61 -6.33 -10.88 -10.13
CA THR A 61 -5.30 -10.56 -11.13
C THR A 61 -4.43 -9.45 -10.58
N VAL A 62 -3.12 -9.64 -10.67
CA VAL A 62 -2.10 -8.64 -10.38
C VAL A 62 -1.43 -8.28 -11.70
N SER A 63 -1.71 -7.09 -12.21
CA SER A 63 -1.06 -6.57 -13.42
C SER A 63 -0.04 -5.50 -13.06
N TYR A 64 1.11 -5.49 -13.72
CA TYR A 64 2.13 -4.49 -13.44
C TYR A 64 3.08 -4.28 -14.62
N ALA A 65 3.59 -3.05 -14.72
CA ALA A 65 4.57 -2.69 -15.73
C ALA A 65 5.91 -3.41 -15.48
N HIS A 66 6.47 -4.05 -16.50
CA HIS A 66 7.77 -4.70 -16.43
C HIS A 66 8.59 -4.36 -17.67
N THR A 67 9.83 -3.91 -17.45
CA THR A 67 10.81 -3.63 -18.50
C THR A 67 12.07 -4.48 -18.28
N PRO A 68 12.82 -4.84 -19.35
CA PRO A 68 14.03 -5.65 -19.22
C PRO A 68 15.13 -5.05 -18.33
N ASP A 69 15.13 -3.73 -18.15
CA ASP A 69 16.04 -2.97 -17.32
C ASP A 69 15.53 -2.72 -15.89
N MET A 70 14.32 -3.21 -15.56
CA MET A 70 13.78 -3.11 -14.21
C MET A 70 14.71 -3.83 -13.22
N SER A 71 15.13 -3.12 -12.18
CA SER A 71 15.94 -3.74 -11.14
C SER A 71 15.15 -4.84 -10.43
N ARG A 72 15.83 -5.90 -10.00
CA ARG A 72 15.21 -6.96 -9.18
C ARG A 72 14.49 -6.37 -7.96
N GLY A 73 15.08 -5.35 -7.33
CA GLY A 73 14.50 -4.69 -6.16
C GLY A 73 13.19 -3.98 -6.45
N ASP A 74 13.08 -3.31 -7.60
CA ASP A 74 11.84 -2.66 -8.01
C ASP A 74 10.76 -3.68 -8.39
N HIS A 75 11.14 -4.75 -9.11
CA HIS A 75 10.21 -5.82 -9.48
C HIS A 75 9.64 -6.51 -8.24
N LEU A 76 10.48 -6.95 -7.30
CA LEU A 76 10.04 -7.54 -6.04
C LEU A 76 9.17 -6.59 -5.22
N ALA A 77 9.52 -5.31 -5.15
CA ALA A 77 8.77 -4.35 -4.38
C ALA A 77 7.36 -4.10 -4.95
N VAL A 78 7.21 -4.10 -6.29
CA VAL A 78 5.91 -4.07 -6.95
C VAL A 78 5.10 -5.34 -6.67
N LEU A 79 5.69 -6.53 -6.80
CA LEU A 79 4.99 -7.79 -6.50
C LEU A 79 4.48 -7.84 -5.06
N VAL A 80 5.33 -7.41 -4.10
CA VAL A 80 4.98 -7.32 -2.68
C VAL A 80 3.89 -6.27 -2.44
N HIS A 81 3.95 -5.12 -3.12
CA HIS A 81 2.92 -4.09 -3.04
C HIS A 81 1.55 -4.63 -3.46
N GLU A 82 1.48 -5.26 -4.63
CA GLU A 82 0.21 -5.77 -5.17
C GLU A 82 -0.33 -6.95 -4.36
N LEU A 83 0.53 -7.88 -3.91
CA LEU A 83 0.10 -8.93 -3.00
C LEU A 83 -0.39 -8.40 -1.65
N THR A 84 0.09 -7.23 -1.22
CA THR A 84 -0.45 -6.60 0.00
C THR A 84 -1.90 -6.20 -0.21
N HIS A 85 -2.31 -5.72 -1.39
CA HIS A 85 -3.72 -5.45 -1.70
C HIS A 85 -4.58 -6.72 -1.61
N VAL A 86 -4.06 -7.86 -2.08
CA VAL A 86 -4.72 -9.17 -1.93
C VAL A 86 -4.90 -9.54 -0.45
N ALA A 87 -3.85 -9.38 0.36
CA ALA A 87 -3.91 -9.66 1.80
C ALA A 87 -4.91 -8.74 2.53
N VAL A 88 -4.91 -7.45 2.20
CA VAL A 88 -5.85 -6.45 2.71
C VAL A 88 -7.29 -6.84 2.37
N ASP A 89 -7.55 -7.21 1.13
CA ASP A 89 -8.89 -7.59 0.70
C ASP A 89 -9.35 -8.89 1.36
N GLN A 90 -8.47 -9.87 1.52
CA GLN A 90 -8.79 -11.10 2.26
C GLN A 90 -9.04 -10.86 3.75
N ALA A 91 -8.36 -9.89 4.36
CA ALA A 91 -8.51 -9.57 5.77
C ALA A 91 -9.80 -8.79 6.08
N TYR A 92 -10.17 -7.85 5.21
CA TYR A 92 -11.25 -6.90 5.49
C TYR A 92 -12.47 -7.08 4.60
N ASP A 93 -12.36 -7.87 3.53
CA ASP A 93 -13.39 -8.02 2.49
C ASP A 93 -13.84 -6.63 2.01
N SER A 94 -12.88 -5.77 1.73
CA SER A 94 -13.06 -4.31 1.65
C SER A 94 -12.92 -3.76 0.23
N ARG A 95 -12.77 -4.63 -0.78
CA ARG A 95 -12.31 -4.26 -2.12
C ARG A 95 -10.96 -3.55 -2.04
N MET A 96 -9.99 -4.18 -1.38
CA MET A 96 -8.60 -3.69 -1.23
C MET A 96 -8.44 -2.34 -0.51
N LEU A 97 -9.47 -1.86 0.20
CA LEU A 97 -9.33 -0.71 1.08
C LEU A 97 -8.62 -1.15 2.36
N ASN A 98 -7.58 -0.42 2.78
CA ASN A 98 -6.77 -0.63 3.99
C ASN A 98 -7.53 -0.35 5.30
N PHE A 99 -8.84 -0.48 5.25
CA PHE A 99 -9.76 -0.15 6.31
C PHE A 99 -11.04 -1.00 6.15
N PRO A 100 -11.51 -1.67 7.22
CA PRO A 100 -12.76 -2.41 7.17
C PRO A 100 -13.95 -1.49 6.89
N VAL A 101 -14.60 -1.72 5.75
CA VAL A 101 -15.78 -0.98 5.30
C VAL A 101 -16.99 -1.93 5.21
N PRO A 102 -18.20 -1.49 5.63
CA PRO A 102 -19.41 -2.28 5.41
C PRO A 102 -19.59 -2.65 3.93
N ARG A 103 -20.16 -3.84 3.66
CA ARG A 103 -20.61 -4.20 2.32
C ARG A 103 -21.75 -3.28 1.88
N LEU A 104 -21.84 -3.02 0.58
CA LEU A 104 -23.03 -2.43 -0.03
C LEU A 104 -24.19 -3.45 0.01
N SER A 105 -25.42 -2.97 0.02
CA SER A 105 -26.58 -3.83 -0.27
C SER A 105 -26.60 -4.22 -1.75
N ALA A 106 -27.28 -5.31 -2.11
CA ALA A 106 -27.35 -5.77 -3.50
C ALA A 106 -27.86 -4.67 -4.47
N ALA A 107 -28.85 -3.89 -4.05
CA ALA A 107 -29.37 -2.77 -4.84
C ALA A 107 -28.36 -1.63 -5.00
N GLU A 108 -27.55 -1.35 -3.96
CA GLU A 108 -26.46 -0.36 -4.06
C GLU A 108 -25.33 -0.87 -4.96
N GLU A 109 -24.97 -2.15 -4.88
CA GLU A 109 -23.97 -2.76 -5.76
C GLU A 109 -24.41 -2.72 -7.23
N GLU A 110 -25.67 -3.05 -7.50
CA GLU A 110 -26.25 -2.98 -8.83
C GLU A 110 -26.30 -1.54 -9.36
N ARG A 111 -26.72 -0.58 -8.52
CA ARG A 111 -26.72 0.83 -8.91
C ARG A 111 -25.32 1.31 -9.30
N VAL A 112 -24.31 1.09 -8.46
CA VAL A 112 -22.94 1.53 -8.76
C VAL A 112 -22.41 0.85 -10.02
N ARG A 113 -22.68 -0.45 -10.20
CA ARG A 113 -22.29 -1.18 -11.41
C ARG A 113 -22.92 -0.61 -12.68
N ASN A 114 -24.18 -0.21 -12.61
CA ASN A 114 -24.93 0.33 -13.75
C ASN A 114 -24.54 1.78 -14.08
N GLU A 115 -24.24 2.58 -13.05
CA GLU A 115 -23.83 3.99 -13.21
C GLU A 115 -22.38 4.11 -13.72
N THR A 116 -21.49 3.25 -13.23
CA THR A 116 -20.06 3.29 -13.53
C THR A 116 -19.52 1.89 -13.79
N PRO A 117 -19.80 1.30 -14.97
CA PRO A 117 -19.26 0.00 -15.33
C PRO A 117 -17.73 -0.01 -15.24
N ASP A 118 -17.18 -1.07 -14.66
CA ASP A 118 -15.72 -1.34 -14.55
C ASP A 118 -14.88 -0.34 -13.74
N ARG A 119 -15.49 0.56 -12.94
CA ARG A 119 -14.75 1.48 -12.06
C ARG A 119 -14.72 0.99 -10.61
N GLU A 120 -13.68 0.23 -10.28
CA GLU A 120 -13.47 -0.30 -8.92
C GLU A 120 -13.44 0.82 -7.84
N GLU A 121 -12.86 1.97 -8.19
CA GLU A 121 -12.78 3.14 -7.33
C GLU A 121 -14.15 3.67 -6.89
N ASP A 122 -15.17 3.62 -7.75
CA ASP A 122 -16.51 4.10 -7.43
C ASP A 122 -17.21 3.16 -6.43
N HIS A 123 -17.00 1.84 -6.58
CA HIS A 123 -17.45 0.86 -5.59
C HIS A 123 -16.77 1.08 -4.23
N GLN A 124 -15.46 1.31 -4.23
CA GLN A 124 -14.69 1.60 -3.01
C GLN A 124 -15.17 2.89 -2.33
N ASN A 125 -15.38 3.96 -3.10
CA ASN A 125 -15.89 5.24 -2.60
C ASN A 125 -17.30 5.11 -2.01
N ALA A 126 -18.18 4.35 -2.67
CA ALA A 126 -19.52 4.06 -2.14
C ALA A 126 -19.46 3.32 -0.80
N ARG A 127 -18.56 2.33 -0.66
CA ARG A 127 -18.34 1.62 0.61
C ARG A 127 -17.76 2.52 1.70
N LEU A 128 -16.80 3.38 1.36
CA LEU A 128 -16.25 4.38 2.28
C LEU A 128 -17.36 5.34 2.78
N GLY A 129 -18.33 5.67 1.93
CA GLY A 129 -19.50 6.48 2.32
C GLY A 129 -20.33 5.88 3.47
N ARG A 130 -20.24 4.57 3.71
CA ARG A 130 -20.94 3.88 4.80
C ARG A 130 -20.18 3.88 6.13
N VAL A 131 -18.94 4.37 6.14
CA VAL A 131 -18.14 4.48 7.37
C VAL A 131 -18.32 5.86 8.00
N ASP A 132 -18.47 5.86 9.33
CA ASP A 132 -18.45 7.10 10.12
C ASP A 132 -17.26 8.01 9.75
N ALA A 133 -17.56 9.27 9.44
CA ALA A 133 -16.59 10.24 8.97
C ALA A 133 -15.44 10.44 9.97
N ARG A 134 -15.70 10.39 11.29
CA ARG A 134 -14.64 10.56 12.29
C ARG A 134 -13.66 9.39 12.27
N ARG A 135 -14.15 8.17 12.04
CA ARG A 135 -13.31 6.97 11.90
C ARG A 135 -12.44 7.06 10.64
N ARG A 136 -13.02 7.50 9.53
CA ARG A 136 -12.32 7.76 8.26
C ARG A 136 -11.24 8.83 8.40
N ASP A 137 -11.56 9.95 9.02
CA ASP A 137 -10.62 11.06 9.25
C ASP A 137 -9.49 10.65 10.20
N ALA A 138 -9.79 9.88 11.25
CA ALA A 138 -8.78 9.40 12.18
C ALA A 138 -7.78 8.45 11.50
N PHE A 139 -8.23 7.64 10.54
CA PHE A 139 -7.34 6.82 9.72
C PHE A 139 -6.45 7.68 8.80
N VAL A 140 -7.02 8.67 8.12
CA VAL A 140 -6.23 9.57 7.24
C VAL A 140 -5.20 10.35 8.04
N ASP A 141 -5.56 10.89 9.20
CA ASP A 141 -4.60 11.56 10.09
C ASP A 141 -3.43 10.66 10.48
N LEU A 142 -3.72 9.40 10.79
CA LEU A 142 -2.70 8.42 11.14
C LEU A 142 -1.75 8.18 9.96
N VAL A 143 -2.30 7.93 8.77
CA VAL A 143 -1.51 7.75 7.55
C VAL A 143 -0.65 8.98 7.27
N VAL A 144 -1.22 10.19 7.31
CA VAL A 144 -0.48 11.44 7.10
C VAL A 144 0.62 11.61 8.14
N GLY A 145 0.35 11.28 9.41
CA GLY A 145 1.34 11.33 10.49
C GLY A 145 2.51 10.37 10.24
N HIS A 146 2.22 9.12 9.85
CA HIS A 146 3.24 8.13 9.51
C HIS A 146 4.07 8.54 8.28
N VAL A 147 3.43 9.09 7.25
CA VAL A 147 4.13 9.61 6.06
C VAL A 147 5.10 10.71 6.45
N GLN A 148 4.63 11.69 7.24
CA GLN A 148 5.48 12.78 7.68
C GLN A 148 6.67 12.27 8.49
N GLN A 149 6.42 11.34 9.42
CA GLN A 149 7.48 10.72 10.21
C GLN A 149 8.52 10.01 9.32
N LEU A 150 8.10 9.20 8.37
CA LEU A 150 9.02 8.50 7.45
C LEU A 150 9.81 9.49 6.59
N LEU A 151 9.18 10.57 6.12
CA LEU A 151 9.87 11.62 5.35
C LEU A 151 10.93 12.35 6.17
N ASP A 152 10.61 12.67 7.43
CA ASP A 152 11.53 13.35 8.36
C ASP A 152 12.72 12.46 8.73
N GLU A 153 12.48 11.16 8.87
CA GLU A 153 13.50 10.18 9.23
C GLU A 153 14.32 9.67 8.04
N LEU A 154 13.82 9.78 6.80
CA LEU A 154 14.43 9.26 5.57
C LEU A 154 15.92 9.65 5.39
N PRO A 155 16.37 10.88 5.69
CA PRO A 155 17.79 11.23 5.59
C PRO A 155 18.71 10.37 6.48
N SER A 156 18.18 9.77 7.56
CA SER A 156 18.93 8.88 8.45
C SER A 156 19.03 7.43 7.96
N SER A 157 18.32 7.07 6.88
CA SER A 157 18.22 5.68 6.38
C SER A 157 19.52 5.09 5.82
N ARG A 158 20.51 5.96 5.48
CA ARG A 158 21.73 5.63 4.74
C ARG A 158 21.51 5.03 3.35
N LEU A 159 20.28 5.05 2.84
CA LEU A 159 19.97 4.60 1.48
C LEU A 159 20.63 5.52 0.44
N PRO A 160 20.93 5.01 -0.77
CA PRO A 160 21.42 5.83 -1.87
C PRO A 160 20.51 7.04 -2.17
N PRO A 161 21.06 8.20 -2.59
CA PRO A 161 20.26 9.40 -2.83
C PRO A 161 19.12 9.21 -3.84
N GLU A 162 19.33 8.37 -4.85
CA GLU A 162 18.29 8.01 -5.82
C GLU A 162 17.13 7.25 -5.18
N ARG A 163 17.42 6.29 -4.30
CA ARG A 163 16.37 5.57 -3.57
C ARG A 163 15.64 6.50 -2.61
N GLN A 164 16.36 7.38 -1.89
CA GLN A 164 15.69 8.38 -1.05
C GLN A 164 14.74 9.27 -1.87
N ARG A 165 15.12 9.67 -3.09
CA ARG A 165 14.21 10.40 -3.99
C ARG A 165 12.99 9.56 -4.37
N ALA A 166 13.19 8.30 -4.77
CA ALA A 166 12.10 7.40 -5.14
C ALA A 166 11.12 7.14 -3.98
N ILE A 167 11.64 6.92 -2.77
CA ILE A 167 10.83 6.76 -1.55
C ILE A 167 10.02 8.02 -1.26
N ARG A 168 10.65 9.21 -1.36
CA ARG A 168 9.95 10.48 -1.18
C ARG A 168 8.79 10.61 -2.16
N THR A 169 9.04 10.39 -3.45
CA THR A 169 8.01 10.42 -4.49
C THR A 169 6.88 9.44 -4.18
N LYS A 170 7.19 8.18 -3.84
CA LYS A 170 6.16 7.17 -3.55
C LYS A 170 5.30 7.54 -2.34
N LEU A 171 5.93 8.06 -1.27
CA LEU A 171 5.23 8.55 -0.08
C LEU A 171 4.36 9.78 -0.39
N THR A 172 4.84 10.73 -1.20
CA THR A 172 4.08 11.95 -1.50
C THR A 172 2.93 11.72 -2.46
N ASP A 173 3.12 10.87 -3.47
CA ASP A 173 2.18 10.75 -4.58
C ASP A 173 1.00 9.85 -4.20
N HIS A 174 1.30 8.67 -3.67
CA HIS A 174 0.26 7.67 -3.38
C HIS A 174 -0.51 7.98 -2.09
N LEU A 175 0.19 8.41 -1.04
CA LEU A 175 -0.44 8.52 0.28
C LEU A 175 -1.17 9.85 0.49
N ARG A 176 -0.88 10.89 -0.31
CA ARG A 176 -1.73 12.09 -0.35
C ARG A 176 -2.97 11.88 -1.20
N ALA A 177 -2.85 11.15 -2.31
CA ALA A 177 -3.96 10.97 -3.24
C ALA A 177 -4.94 9.88 -2.80
N ARG A 178 -4.42 8.75 -2.28
CA ARG A 178 -5.20 7.53 -2.07
C ARG A 178 -4.86 6.83 -0.73
N PRO A 179 -4.95 7.53 0.42
CA PRO A 179 -4.55 6.97 1.72
C PRO A 179 -5.31 5.70 2.10
N TYR A 180 -6.57 5.56 1.68
CA TYR A 180 -7.37 4.36 1.97
C TYR A 180 -6.97 3.16 1.11
N HIS A 181 -6.37 3.35 -0.07
CA HIS A 181 -6.07 2.28 -1.01
C HIS A 181 -4.62 1.86 -0.95
N GLU A 182 -3.70 2.80 -0.75
CA GLU A 182 -2.28 2.55 -0.99
C GLU A 182 -1.46 2.36 0.28
N TYR A 183 -2.00 2.69 1.46
CA TYR A 183 -1.21 2.81 2.68
C TYR A 183 -0.33 1.59 2.98
N ASP A 184 -0.94 0.42 3.03
CA ASP A 184 -0.28 -0.81 3.45
C ASP A 184 0.65 -1.33 2.33
N GLY A 185 0.17 -1.33 1.08
CA GLY A 185 0.99 -1.66 -0.08
C GLY A 185 2.22 -0.76 -0.20
N VAL A 186 2.10 0.55 0.05
CA VAL A 186 3.26 1.47 0.03
C VAL A 186 4.24 1.11 1.13
N LEU A 187 3.80 0.88 2.36
CA LEU A 187 4.72 0.49 3.44
C LEU A 187 5.47 -0.81 3.13
N SER A 188 4.76 -1.84 2.65
CA SER A 188 5.37 -3.11 2.22
C SER A 188 6.38 -2.91 1.10
N HIS A 189 6.05 -2.08 0.10
CA HIS A 189 6.96 -1.73 -1.00
C HIS A 189 8.25 -1.08 -0.48
N LEU A 190 8.10 -0.09 0.40
CA LEU A 190 9.24 0.64 0.97
C LEU A 190 10.12 -0.28 1.81
N LEU A 191 9.53 -1.22 2.56
CA LEU A 191 10.29 -2.17 3.36
C LEU A 191 11.10 -3.11 2.47
N THR A 192 10.52 -3.59 1.36
CA THR A 192 11.25 -4.40 0.36
C THR A 192 12.45 -3.65 -0.22
N TRP A 193 12.26 -2.37 -0.61
CA TRP A 193 13.39 -1.54 -1.06
C TRP A 193 14.43 -1.36 0.05
N ALA A 194 14.00 -1.08 1.28
CA ALA A 194 14.92 -0.85 2.39
C ALA A 194 15.76 -2.10 2.72
N ASP A 195 15.19 -3.30 2.60
CA ASP A 195 15.92 -4.56 2.78
C ASP A 195 16.92 -4.82 1.65
N LEU A 196 16.47 -4.72 0.39
CA LEU A 196 17.29 -5.06 -0.78
C LEU A 196 18.40 -4.03 -1.06
N ASP A 197 18.17 -2.75 -0.73
CA ASP A 197 19.14 -1.69 -0.93
C ASP A 197 20.01 -1.42 0.32
N GLY A 198 19.91 -2.28 1.34
CA GLY A 198 20.80 -2.24 2.50
C GLY A 198 20.63 -1.02 3.40
N ALA A 199 19.38 -0.58 3.64
CA ALA A 199 19.10 0.46 4.63
C ALA A 199 19.70 0.11 5.99
N ASP A 200 20.17 1.13 6.71
CA ASP A 200 20.67 0.94 8.07
C ASP A 200 19.52 0.53 9.00
N ARG A 201 19.52 -0.73 9.44
CA ARG A 201 18.48 -1.29 10.33
C ARG A 201 18.42 -0.60 11.69
N SER A 202 19.49 0.11 12.07
CA SER A 202 19.54 0.93 13.28
C SER A 202 19.11 2.40 13.04
N SER A 203 18.75 2.77 11.81
CA SER A 203 18.19 4.09 11.53
C SER A 203 16.79 4.27 12.15
N ALA A 204 16.40 5.52 12.40
CA ALA A 204 15.04 5.83 12.83
C ALA A 204 14.03 5.40 11.75
N PHE A 205 14.34 5.71 10.48
CA PHE A 205 13.53 5.37 9.33
C PHE A 205 13.18 3.88 9.28
N TYR A 206 14.18 2.99 9.38
CA TYR A 206 13.94 1.55 9.28
C TYR A 206 13.10 1.02 10.43
N ARG A 207 13.36 1.47 11.67
CA ARG A 207 12.56 1.09 12.84
C ARG A 207 11.11 1.55 12.74
N SER A 208 10.87 2.78 12.30
CA SER A 208 9.52 3.31 12.13
C SER A 208 8.78 2.57 11.01
N LEU A 209 9.44 2.36 9.87
CA LEU A 209 8.87 1.61 8.75
C LEU A 209 8.47 0.19 9.15
N THR A 210 9.38 -0.55 9.80
CA THR A 210 9.09 -1.92 10.26
C THR A 210 7.99 -1.96 11.31
N ALA A 211 7.95 -1.00 12.25
CA ALA A 211 6.87 -0.90 13.22
C ALA A 211 5.50 -0.62 12.56
N MET A 212 5.46 0.24 11.54
CA MET A 212 4.24 0.55 10.79
C MET A 212 3.76 -0.65 9.96
N VAL A 213 4.67 -1.37 9.28
CA VAL A 213 4.34 -2.62 8.57
C VAL A 213 3.83 -3.68 9.53
N ALA A 214 4.48 -3.87 10.69
CA ALA A 214 4.05 -4.82 11.69
C ALA A 214 2.66 -4.48 12.25
N GLN A 215 2.39 -3.19 12.53
CA GLN A 215 1.07 -2.73 12.97
C GLN A 215 -0.01 -3.03 11.93
N ALA A 216 0.27 -2.79 10.65
CA ALA A 216 -0.71 -3.04 9.60
C ALA A 216 -0.99 -4.54 9.42
N ALA A 217 0.05 -5.39 9.52
CA ALA A 217 -0.10 -6.84 9.60
C ALA A 217 -0.95 -7.28 10.80
N ASP A 218 -0.75 -6.69 11.97
CA ASP A 218 -1.56 -6.99 13.16
C ASP A 218 -3.03 -6.59 12.97
N TRP A 219 -3.31 -5.48 12.29
CA TRP A 219 -4.68 -5.10 11.94
C TRP A 219 -5.34 -6.06 10.94
N ARG A 220 -4.59 -6.51 9.92
CA ARG A 220 -5.08 -7.50 8.95
C ARG A 220 -5.41 -8.81 9.64
N ALA A 221 -4.51 -9.31 10.49
CA ALA A 221 -4.74 -10.52 11.28
C ALA A 221 -5.95 -10.39 12.21
N ALA A 222 -6.23 -9.20 12.74
CA ALA A 222 -7.40 -8.92 13.57
C ALA A 222 -8.69 -8.65 12.78
N GLY A 223 -8.62 -8.47 11.45
CA GLY A 223 -9.74 -8.01 10.62
C GLY A 223 -10.26 -6.62 11.01
N ALA A 224 -9.45 -5.82 11.72
CA ALA A 224 -9.89 -4.55 12.31
C ALA A 224 -8.76 -3.53 12.39
N VAL A 225 -9.07 -2.28 12.03
CA VAL A 225 -8.17 -1.14 12.18
C VAL A 225 -8.56 -0.34 13.42
N THR A 226 -7.58 -0.07 14.28
CA THR A 226 -7.77 0.75 15.48
C THR A 226 -6.90 2.01 15.40
N PRO A 227 -7.40 3.10 14.77
CA PRO A 227 -6.67 4.36 14.76
C PRO A 227 -6.54 4.91 16.19
N PRO A 228 -5.43 5.57 16.53
CA PRO A 228 -5.31 6.22 17.83
C PRO A 228 -6.43 7.24 18.00
N ARG A 229 -7.00 7.30 19.21
CA ARG A 229 -7.99 8.33 19.54
C ARG A 229 -7.35 9.70 19.34
N ARG A 230 -7.93 10.55 18.48
CA ARG A 230 -7.48 11.93 18.27
C ARG A 230 -7.31 12.62 19.63
N ARG A 231 -6.07 12.89 20.05
CA ARG A 231 -5.81 13.87 21.11
C ARG A 231 -6.22 15.22 20.54
N ARG A 232 -7.39 15.73 20.96
CA ARG A 232 -7.82 17.12 20.70
C ARG A 232 -6.70 18.04 21.18
N GLY A 233 -5.83 18.52 20.28
CA GLY A 233 -4.75 19.42 20.69
C GLY A 233 -3.73 19.81 19.63
N LEU A 234 -3.24 18.87 18.80
CA LEU A 234 -2.03 19.17 17.99
C LEU A 234 -2.29 19.72 16.58
N VAL A 235 -3.39 19.35 15.92
CA VAL A 235 -3.57 19.64 14.47
C VAL A 235 -3.94 21.11 14.19
N ARG A 236 -4.38 21.88 15.20
CA ARG A 236 -4.79 23.28 15.00
C ARG A 236 -3.61 24.23 14.71
N ARG A 237 -2.35 23.80 14.88
CA ARG A 237 -1.15 24.64 14.60
C ARG A 237 -0.53 24.44 13.21
N MET A 238 -0.84 23.37 12.47
CA MET A 238 -0.26 23.15 11.12
C MET A 238 -1.20 23.54 9.97
N GLY A 239 -2.51 23.62 10.21
CA GLY A 239 -3.48 24.02 9.17
C GLY A 239 -3.34 25.45 8.67
N SER A 240 -2.66 26.35 9.41
CA SER A 240 -2.50 27.75 9.00
C SER A 240 -1.31 28.00 8.06
N ALA A 241 -0.36 27.07 7.95
CA ALA A 241 0.80 27.22 7.08
C ALA A 241 0.51 26.80 5.63
N LEU A 242 -0.35 25.80 5.41
CA LEU A 242 -0.69 25.31 4.07
C LEU A 242 -1.82 26.10 3.39
N GLY A 243 -2.66 26.79 4.16
CA GLY A 243 -3.73 27.64 3.62
C GLY A 243 -3.23 28.92 2.92
N ARG A 244 -1.99 29.37 3.16
CA ARG A 244 -1.44 30.59 2.55
C ARG A 244 -0.73 30.37 1.21
N THR A 245 -0.27 29.17 0.91
CA THR A 245 0.43 28.87 -0.36
C THR A 245 -0.53 28.54 -1.50
N LEU A 246 -1.78 28.17 -1.20
CA LEU A 246 -2.82 27.82 -2.19
C LEU A 246 -3.55 29.02 -2.81
N HIS A 247 -3.26 30.26 -2.40
CA HIS A 247 -3.87 31.47 -2.99
C HIS A 247 -3.00 32.20 -4.02
N ILE A 248 -1.80 31.70 -4.34
CA ILE A 248 -0.88 32.38 -5.28
C ILE A 248 -0.95 31.82 -6.71
N PHE A 249 -1.59 30.66 -6.95
CA PHE A 249 -1.69 30.04 -8.29
C PHE A 249 -3.10 30.05 -8.91
N ARG A 250 -3.92 31.07 -8.59
CA ARG A 250 -5.08 31.43 -9.42
C ARG A 250 -5.01 32.91 -9.81
N ARG A 251 -4.23 33.18 -10.84
CA ARG A 251 -4.46 34.24 -11.83
C ARG A 251 -3.97 33.75 -13.17
#